data_AF-A0A7V0TMU8-F1
#
_entry.id   AF-A0A7V0TMU8-F1
#
_cell.length_a   1.000
_cell.length_b   1.000
_cell.length_c   1.000
_cell.angle_alpha   90.00
_cell.angle_beta   90.00
_cell.angle_gamma   90.00
#
_symmetry.space_group_name_H-M   'P 1'
#
loop_
_entity.id
_entity.type
_entity.pdbx_description
1 polymer ?
#
loop_
_entity_poly.entity_id
_entity_poly.type
_entity_poly.pdbx_seq_one_letter_code
_entity_poly.pdbx_strand_id
1 'polypeptide(L)'
;MAIKRNKKQENTAYGSQYSGSASRNGAIYKENRQNHDFPVVKEYRQLGKTGFMASDISCGTPPSEAVLKALLELGVNFIDTGETYDNGNNERLIGRVIKDYDRKKIFINSKLYTDDHFLSKEDCIDRTRKALERLGTDYVDCMMIHSAENSRIIKDEHFHAAMEMMKQEGRVKHVGVSCHGNNWLINPEESLEKIMMTAVEDGRFDVVMLGYNFMNADMAEKILDACAEKGIGTSIIKSNPVKLYLILDERIKRQKEAGTEPGESTLGFWEKYKGMTEKARIIFEKYGLATDEDLAKAATRFVLSNPKAHTICWGFASLDDIRDMLSLSGQKLNEKDVALLRNYHDIYGHLNCRIGCNACENACPHHLPVGTIMRYRYYFEVKGQVQHAREQYARLKGPGPEVCADCAGYCEQVCPYGVSARALLASAHRQMAPMVS
;
A
#
# COMPACT_ATOMS: atom_id res chain seq x y z
N MET A 1 26.70 -35.41 4.56
CA MET A 1 25.25 -35.64 4.78
C MET A 1 24.49 -34.44 4.23
N ALA A 2 23.91 -34.60 3.04
CA ALA A 2 23.23 -33.55 2.30
C ALA A 2 21.79 -33.38 2.81
N ILE A 3 21.46 -32.20 3.33
CA ILE A 3 20.08 -31.85 3.71
C ILE A 3 19.37 -31.31 2.47
N LYS A 4 18.47 -32.13 1.92
CA LYS A 4 17.56 -31.76 0.82
C LYS A 4 16.66 -30.61 1.29
N ARG A 5 16.81 -29.43 0.66
CA ARG A 5 15.88 -28.31 0.80
C ARG A 5 14.59 -28.62 0.03
N ASN A 6 13.51 -28.85 0.77
CA ASN A 6 12.16 -28.93 0.20
C ASN A 6 11.71 -27.51 -0.22
N LYS A 7 11.82 -27.21 -1.51
CA LYS A 7 11.08 -26.09 -2.14
C LYS A 7 9.63 -26.51 -2.27
N LYS A 8 8.77 -26.07 -1.35
CA LYS A 8 7.31 -26.23 -1.48
C LYS A 8 6.74 -24.95 -2.09
N GLN A 9 6.07 -25.13 -3.22
CA GLN A 9 5.41 -24.14 -4.05
C GLN A 9 4.43 -23.27 -3.25
N GLU A 10 4.51 -21.95 -3.40
CA GLU A 10 3.44 -21.02 -3.08
C GLU A 10 2.81 -20.57 -4.41
N ASN A 11 1.67 -21.17 -4.73
CA ASN A 11 0.80 -20.74 -5.83
C ASN A 11 0.02 -19.49 -5.36
N THR A 12 0.46 -18.30 -5.76
CA THR A 12 -0.43 -17.14 -5.81
C THR A 12 -1.26 -17.28 -7.09
N ALA A 13 -2.48 -17.78 -6.96
CA ALA A 13 -3.43 -17.87 -8.08
C ALA A 13 -3.91 -16.48 -8.51
N TYR A 14 -3.09 -15.77 -9.29
CA TYR A 14 -3.55 -14.76 -10.24
C TYR A 14 -3.29 -15.32 -11.63
N GLY A 15 -4.22 -16.15 -12.11
CA GLY A 15 -4.14 -16.74 -13.43
C GLY A 15 -5.50 -17.19 -13.92
N SER A 16 -5.86 -16.70 -15.10
CA SER A 16 -6.82 -17.30 -16.03
C SER A 16 -8.32 -17.13 -15.70
N GLN A 17 -8.89 -15.96 -15.99
CA GLN A 17 -10.27 -15.86 -16.52
C GLN A 17 -10.49 -14.65 -17.46
N TYR A 18 -9.54 -14.26 -18.32
CA TYR A 18 -9.84 -13.29 -19.39
C TYR A 18 -9.06 -13.58 -20.68
N SER A 19 -9.39 -14.70 -21.32
CA SER A 19 -9.06 -14.93 -22.72
C SER A 19 -10.22 -14.41 -23.59
N GLY A 20 -10.16 -13.14 -23.99
CA GLY A 20 -11.18 -12.51 -24.85
C GLY A 20 -10.66 -11.26 -25.58
N SER A 21 -10.23 -11.46 -26.83
CA SER A 21 -9.95 -10.47 -27.90
C SER A 21 -9.11 -9.21 -27.58
N ALA A 22 -7.79 -9.37 -27.51
CA ALA A 22 -6.81 -8.28 -27.40
C ALA A 22 -6.77 -7.32 -28.61
N SER A 23 -7.27 -7.72 -29.78
CA SER A 23 -7.19 -6.92 -31.02
C SER A 23 -8.23 -5.81 -31.12
N ARG A 24 -9.39 -5.92 -30.45
CA ARG A 24 -10.42 -4.87 -30.44
C ARG A 24 -10.09 -3.73 -29.47
N ASN A 25 -9.47 -4.04 -28.34
CA ASN A 25 -9.19 -3.03 -27.31
C ASN A 25 -8.12 -2.03 -27.77
N GLY A 26 -7.06 -2.46 -28.46
CA GLY A 26 -6.01 -1.55 -28.97
C GLY A 26 -6.49 -0.54 -30.02
N ALA A 27 -7.56 -0.85 -30.77
CA ALA A 27 -8.13 0.05 -31.77
C ALA A 27 -9.01 1.14 -31.14
N ILE A 28 -9.75 0.81 -30.06
CA ILE A 28 -10.60 1.76 -29.31
C ILE A 28 -9.78 2.90 -28.70
N TYR A 29 -8.53 2.66 -28.26
CA TYR A 29 -7.68 3.71 -27.68
C TYR A 29 -7.17 4.73 -28.69
N LYS A 30 -6.89 4.32 -29.93
CA LYS A 30 -6.47 5.26 -30.98
C LYS A 30 -7.63 6.17 -31.43
N GLU A 31 -8.85 5.65 -31.49
CA GLU A 31 -10.06 6.45 -31.77
C GLU A 31 -10.39 7.39 -30.61
N ASN A 32 -10.26 6.95 -29.35
CA ASN A 32 -10.54 7.79 -28.18
C ASN A 32 -9.47 8.86 -27.88
N ARG A 33 -8.34 8.89 -28.59
CA ARG A 33 -7.45 10.07 -28.58
C ARG A 33 -8.04 11.27 -29.32
N GLN A 34 -8.98 11.03 -30.24
CA GLN A 34 -9.71 12.06 -30.97
C GLN A 34 -10.97 12.52 -30.23
N ASN A 35 -11.54 11.67 -29.37
CA ASN A 35 -12.56 12.05 -28.40
C ASN A 35 -11.90 12.57 -27.13
N HIS A 36 -11.85 13.89 -26.94
CA HIS A 36 -11.23 14.62 -25.82
C HIS A 36 -11.76 14.29 -24.39
N ASP A 37 -12.24 13.08 -24.10
CA ASP A 37 -13.09 12.79 -22.94
C ASP A 37 -12.51 11.79 -21.91
N PHE A 38 -11.32 11.20 -22.16
CA PHE A 38 -10.66 10.33 -21.17
C PHE A 38 -9.64 11.11 -20.32
N PRO A 39 -9.68 11.03 -18.96
CA PRO A 39 -8.74 11.75 -18.10
C PRO A 39 -7.29 11.34 -18.31
N VAL A 40 -6.40 12.34 -18.32
CA VAL A 40 -4.93 12.19 -18.42
C VAL A 40 -4.27 12.75 -17.18
N VAL A 41 -2.99 12.40 -16.96
CA VAL A 41 -2.16 13.05 -15.93
C VAL A 41 -2.06 14.55 -16.21
N LYS A 42 -2.30 15.38 -15.18
CA LYS A 42 -2.29 16.85 -15.24
C LYS A 42 -1.14 17.48 -14.46
N GLU A 43 -0.52 16.75 -13.52
CA GLU A 43 0.57 17.25 -12.69
C GLU A 43 1.76 16.29 -12.67
N TYR A 44 2.96 16.86 -12.83
CA TYR A 44 4.23 16.16 -12.65
C TYR A 44 5.06 16.89 -11.59
N ARG A 45 5.68 16.12 -10.69
CA ARG A 45 6.48 16.64 -9.58
C ARG A 45 7.90 16.14 -9.68
N GLN A 46 8.87 17.02 -9.41
CA GLN A 46 10.26 16.62 -9.35
C GLN A 46 10.46 15.67 -8.16
N LEU A 47 10.89 14.44 -8.41
CA LEU A 47 11.04 13.41 -7.39
C LEU A 47 12.31 13.65 -6.57
N GLY A 48 12.21 14.49 -5.53
CA GLY A 48 13.36 14.91 -4.71
C GLY A 48 14.54 15.39 -5.57
N LYS A 49 15.76 14.97 -5.21
CA LYS A 49 17.01 15.30 -5.90
C LYS A 49 17.32 14.41 -7.12
N THR A 50 16.41 13.50 -7.51
CA THR A 50 16.64 12.59 -8.66
C THR A 50 16.67 13.33 -10.00
N GLY A 51 16.03 14.50 -10.06
CA GLY A 51 15.84 15.26 -11.31
C GLY A 51 14.75 14.69 -12.23
N PHE A 52 14.11 13.58 -11.86
CA PHE A 52 13.00 13.01 -12.64
C PHE A 52 11.68 13.71 -12.31
N MET A 53 10.89 14.03 -13.34
CA MET A 53 9.53 14.58 -13.19
C MET A 53 8.50 13.44 -13.17
N ALA A 54 8.13 12.97 -11.98
CA ALA A 54 7.17 11.89 -11.80
C ALA A 54 5.73 12.40 -11.93
N SER A 55 4.85 11.64 -12.58
CA SER A 55 3.41 11.87 -12.53
C SER A 55 2.92 11.80 -11.08
N ASP A 56 1.99 12.68 -10.69
CA ASP A 56 1.44 12.73 -9.32
C ASP A 56 0.65 11.47 -8.92
N ILE A 57 0.30 10.64 -9.91
CA ILE A 57 -0.26 9.30 -9.77
C ILE A 57 0.62 8.31 -10.54
N SER A 58 1.05 7.24 -9.87
CA SER A 58 1.92 6.19 -10.41
C SER A 58 1.25 4.82 -10.38
N CYS A 59 1.76 3.90 -11.19
CA CYS A 59 1.22 2.55 -11.30
C CYS A 59 1.99 1.58 -10.40
N GLY A 60 1.33 1.10 -9.35
CA GLY A 60 1.80 0.00 -8.51
C GLY A 60 1.39 -1.35 -9.07
N THR A 61 2.37 -2.20 -9.38
CA THR A 61 2.19 -3.60 -9.82
C THR A 61 1.16 -3.73 -10.95
N PRO A 62 1.49 -3.34 -12.20
CA PRO A 62 0.55 -3.35 -13.31
C PRO A 62 -0.11 -4.73 -13.50
N PRO A 63 -1.45 -4.83 -13.60
CA PRO A 63 -2.15 -6.12 -13.63
C PRO A 63 -2.10 -6.81 -15.00
N SER A 64 -1.88 -6.05 -16.08
CA SER A 64 -1.84 -6.54 -17.45
C SER A 64 -1.06 -5.57 -18.34
N GLU A 65 -0.60 -6.07 -19.49
CA GLU A 65 0.07 -5.23 -20.50
C GLU A 65 -0.86 -4.16 -21.05
N ALA A 66 -2.14 -4.48 -21.26
CA ALA A 66 -3.13 -3.54 -21.78
C ALA A 66 -3.36 -2.35 -20.83
N VAL A 67 -3.48 -2.61 -19.52
CA VAL A 67 -3.61 -1.56 -18.51
C VAL A 67 -2.35 -0.71 -18.45
N LEU A 68 -1.16 -1.33 -18.48
CA LEU A 68 0.09 -0.58 -18.46
C LEU A 68 0.26 0.31 -19.69
N LYS A 69 -0.05 -0.20 -20.89
CA LYS A 69 -0.01 0.58 -22.14
C LYS A 69 -0.95 1.79 -22.08
N ALA A 70 -2.18 1.59 -21.62
CA ALA A 70 -3.15 2.67 -21.44
C ALA A 70 -2.63 3.75 -20.46
N LEU A 71 -2.09 3.35 -19.31
CA LEU A 71 -1.54 4.28 -18.33
C LEU A 71 -0.39 5.12 -18.90
N LEU A 72 0.56 4.48 -19.61
CA LEU A 72 1.67 5.18 -20.26
C LEU A 72 1.19 6.16 -21.33
N GLU A 73 0.18 5.78 -22.12
CA GLU A 73 -0.43 6.66 -23.14
C GLU A 73 -1.18 7.85 -22.55
N LEU A 74 -1.69 7.72 -21.32
CA LEU A 74 -2.39 8.75 -20.54
C LEU A 74 -1.47 9.60 -19.66
N GLY A 75 -0.15 9.42 -19.79
CA GLY A 75 0.86 10.27 -19.17
C GLY A 75 1.42 9.77 -17.84
N VAL A 76 0.99 8.61 -17.33
CA VAL A 76 1.63 7.99 -16.16
C VAL A 76 3.04 7.58 -16.55
N ASN A 77 4.03 7.97 -15.76
CA ASN A 77 5.44 7.74 -16.11
C ASN A 77 6.27 7.11 -14.99
N PHE A 78 5.65 6.76 -13.86
CA PHE A 78 6.28 6.08 -12.74
C PHE A 78 5.60 4.71 -12.56
N ILE A 79 6.40 3.64 -12.58
CA ILE A 79 5.96 2.25 -12.40
C ILE A 79 6.69 1.64 -11.21
N ASP A 80 5.95 0.95 -10.36
CA ASP A 80 6.49 0.26 -9.20
C ASP A 80 6.29 -1.26 -9.30
N THR A 81 7.39 -2.01 -9.16
CA THR A 81 7.43 -3.48 -9.24
C THR A 81 8.44 -4.07 -8.25
N GLY A 82 8.73 -5.37 -8.30
CA GLY A 82 9.70 -6.02 -7.42
C GLY A 82 9.84 -7.51 -7.71
N GLU A 83 10.94 -8.12 -7.26
CA GLU A 83 11.27 -9.51 -7.62
C GLU A 83 10.27 -10.55 -7.10
N THR A 84 9.56 -10.23 -6.00
CA THR A 84 8.57 -11.13 -5.40
C THR A 84 7.17 -10.94 -6.00
N TYR A 85 6.95 -9.92 -6.83
CA TYR A 85 5.65 -9.66 -7.45
C TYR A 85 5.39 -10.65 -8.57
N ASP A 86 4.42 -11.54 -8.32
CA ASP A 86 4.11 -12.69 -9.18
C ASP A 86 5.39 -13.48 -9.53
N ASN A 87 6.26 -13.71 -8.54
CA ASN A 87 7.55 -14.40 -8.71
C ASN A 87 8.42 -13.80 -9.83
N GLY A 88 8.39 -12.48 -9.99
CA GLY A 88 9.14 -11.73 -11.00
C GLY A 88 8.45 -11.64 -12.36
N ASN A 89 7.27 -12.25 -12.54
CA ASN A 89 6.51 -12.12 -13.78
C ASN A 89 6.00 -10.70 -14.01
N ASN A 90 5.79 -9.92 -12.94
CA ASN A 90 5.40 -8.51 -13.09
C ASN A 90 6.51 -7.68 -13.76
N GLU A 91 7.77 -7.92 -13.42
CA GLU A 91 8.92 -7.31 -14.12
C GLU A 91 8.98 -7.74 -15.58
N ARG A 92 8.69 -9.01 -15.90
CA ARG A 92 8.63 -9.50 -17.29
C ARG A 92 7.51 -8.84 -18.09
N LEU A 93 6.35 -8.62 -17.46
CA LEU A 93 5.21 -7.92 -18.05
C LEU A 93 5.61 -6.48 -18.40
N ILE A 94 6.17 -5.75 -17.45
CA ILE A 94 6.66 -4.38 -17.66
C ILE A 94 7.70 -4.38 -18.79
N GLY A 95 8.66 -5.30 -18.74
CA GLY A 95 9.73 -5.42 -19.73
C GLY A 95 9.25 -5.67 -21.16
N ARG A 96 8.11 -6.34 -21.36
CA ARG A 96 7.50 -6.49 -22.69
C ARG A 96 6.88 -5.19 -23.18
N VAL A 97 6.25 -4.42 -22.29
CA VAL A 97 5.56 -3.17 -22.65
C VAL A 97 6.55 -2.04 -22.92
N ILE A 98 7.54 -1.83 -22.06
CA ILE A 98 8.42 -0.64 -22.12
C ILE A 98 9.35 -0.62 -23.36
N LYS A 99 9.49 -1.74 -24.08
CA LYS A 99 10.22 -1.81 -25.36
C LYS A 99 9.64 -0.90 -26.43
N ASP A 100 8.33 -0.64 -26.34
CA ASP A 100 7.61 0.21 -27.29
C ASP A 100 7.71 1.71 -26.93
N TYR A 101 8.42 2.07 -25.85
CA TYR A 101 8.46 3.43 -25.29
C TYR A 101 9.90 3.93 -25.09
N ASP A 102 10.06 5.25 -25.00
CA ASP A 102 11.34 5.86 -24.62
C ASP A 102 11.61 5.59 -23.13
N ARG A 103 12.54 4.65 -22.87
CA ARG A 103 12.93 4.22 -21.53
C ARG A 103 13.33 5.38 -20.61
N LYS A 104 13.90 6.47 -21.15
CA LYS A 104 14.33 7.64 -20.34
C LYS A 104 13.16 8.46 -19.80
N LYS A 105 11.96 8.29 -20.35
CA LYS A 105 10.75 8.98 -19.90
C LYS A 105 9.96 8.19 -18.86
N ILE A 106 10.42 7.00 -18.48
CA ILE A 106 9.73 6.12 -17.53
C ILE A 106 10.64 5.93 -16.33
N PHE A 107 10.11 6.10 -15.12
CA PHE A 107 10.78 5.77 -13.87
C PHE A 107 10.28 4.42 -13.37
N ILE A 108 11.18 3.45 -13.20
CA ILE A 108 10.87 2.12 -12.70
C ILE A 108 11.53 1.93 -11.33
N ASN A 109 10.72 1.64 -10.33
CA ASN A 109 11.18 1.03 -9.08
C ASN A 109 11.14 -0.50 -9.21
N SER A 110 12.25 -1.17 -8.91
CA SER A 110 12.23 -2.58 -8.52
C SER A 110 12.76 -2.73 -7.10
N LYS A 111 12.53 -3.89 -6.47
CA LYS A 111 12.82 -4.11 -5.06
C LYS A 111 13.41 -5.49 -4.79
N LEU A 112 14.35 -5.52 -3.85
CA LEU A 112 14.89 -6.72 -3.24
C LEU A 112 14.25 -6.95 -1.86
N TYR A 113 13.81 -8.17 -1.61
CA TYR A 113 13.18 -8.59 -0.36
C TYR A 113 14.18 -9.28 0.59
N THR A 114 14.04 -9.05 1.89
CA THR A 114 14.64 -9.89 2.91
C THR A 114 13.72 -9.97 4.13
N ASP A 115 13.76 -11.09 4.84
CA ASP A 115 13.05 -11.27 6.11
C ASP A 115 13.80 -10.65 7.30
N ASP A 116 15.14 -10.56 7.22
CA ASP A 116 15.98 -10.13 8.35
C ASP A 116 17.23 -9.36 7.91
N HIS A 117 18.06 -9.95 7.04
CA HIS A 117 19.28 -9.33 6.51
C HIS A 117 19.57 -9.83 5.09
N PHE A 118 20.33 -9.05 4.31
CA PHE A 118 20.76 -9.49 2.98
C PHE A 118 21.94 -10.47 3.11
N LEU A 119 21.93 -11.54 2.30
CA LEU A 119 22.87 -12.66 2.48
C LEU A 119 24.33 -12.29 2.19
N SER A 120 24.56 -11.53 1.13
CA SER A 120 25.85 -10.95 0.80
C SER A 120 25.69 -9.84 -0.24
N LYS A 121 26.77 -9.08 -0.47
CA LYS A 121 26.84 -8.09 -1.55
C LYS A 121 26.58 -8.75 -2.92
N GLU A 122 27.21 -9.91 -3.16
CA GLU A 122 27.12 -10.65 -4.42
C GLU A 122 25.71 -11.17 -4.69
N ASP A 123 24.99 -11.64 -3.65
CA ASP A 123 23.58 -12.03 -3.77
C ASP A 123 22.71 -10.85 -4.22
N CYS A 124 22.90 -9.68 -3.62
CA CYS A 124 22.16 -8.47 -3.99
C CYS A 124 22.45 -8.05 -5.45
N ILE A 125 23.71 -8.13 -5.87
CA ILE A 125 24.12 -7.84 -7.26
C ILE A 125 23.46 -8.82 -8.23
N ASP A 126 23.53 -10.13 -7.95
CA ASP A 126 22.94 -11.17 -8.80
C ASP A 126 21.42 -11.00 -8.94
N ARG A 127 20.72 -10.75 -7.84
CA ARG A 127 19.26 -10.51 -7.84
C ARG A 127 18.88 -9.23 -8.58
N THR A 128 19.69 -8.18 -8.46
CA THR A 128 19.51 -6.94 -9.25
C THR A 128 19.70 -7.21 -10.74
N ARG A 129 20.72 -7.99 -11.14
CA ARG A 129 20.92 -8.38 -12.55
C ARG A 129 19.75 -9.21 -13.08
N LYS A 130 19.23 -10.15 -12.28
CA LYS A 130 18.02 -10.91 -12.64
C LYS A 130 16.78 -10.03 -12.79
N ALA A 131 16.63 -8.99 -11.98
CA ALA A 131 15.56 -8.00 -12.17
C ALA A 131 15.69 -7.28 -13.53
N LEU A 132 16.90 -6.84 -13.88
CA LEU A 132 17.21 -6.21 -15.17
C LEU A 132 16.96 -7.15 -16.36
N GLU A 133 17.34 -8.43 -16.23
CA GLU A 133 17.05 -9.46 -17.23
C GLU A 133 15.54 -9.66 -17.42
N ARG A 134 14.76 -9.68 -16.34
CA ARG A 134 13.30 -9.81 -16.41
C ARG A 134 12.67 -8.57 -17.04
N LEU A 135 13.13 -7.37 -16.68
CA LEU A 135 12.70 -6.10 -17.27
C LEU A 135 13.20 -5.93 -18.72
N GLY A 136 14.23 -6.67 -19.15
CA GLY A 136 14.82 -6.54 -20.47
C GLY A 136 15.41 -5.15 -20.74
N THR A 137 16.07 -4.57 -19.73
CA THR A 137 16.68 -3.23 -19.80
C THR A 137 18.03 -3.21 -19.09
N ASP A 138 18.92 -2.29 -19.48
CA ASP A 138 20.27 -2.21 -18.92
C ASP A 138 20.32 -1.53 -17.54
N TYR A 139 19.25 -0.83 -17.16
CA TYR A 139 19.17 -0.13 -15.88
C TYR A 139 17.75 -0.03 -15.30
N VAL A 140 17.69 0.06 -13.97
CA VAL A 140 16.51 0.46 -13.22
C VAL A 140 16.72 1.86 -12.66
N ASP A 141 15.66 2.68 -12.61
CA ASP A 141 15.79 4.04 -12.08
C ASP A 141 16.00 4.00 -10.58
N CYS A 142 15.27 3.15 -9.86
CA CYS A 142 15.48 2.94 -8.45
C CYS A 142 15.43 1.45 -8.07
N MET A 143 16.45 0.99 -7.34
CA MET A 143 16.41 -0.31 -6.67
C MET A 143 16.16 -0.08 -5.18
N MET A 144 15.13 -0.71 -4.64
CA MET A 144 14.69 -0.50 -3.26
C MET A 144 14.84 -1.72 -2.37
N ILE A 145 14.99 -1.48 -1.07
CA ILE A 145 14.60 -2.46 -0.06
C ILE A 145 13.07 -2.54 -0.06
N HIS A 146 12.51 -3.75 -0.22
CA HIS A 146 11.06 -3.93 -0.44
C HIS A 146 10.19 -3.60 0.78
N SER A 147 10.58 -4.07 1.95
CA SER A 147 9.85 -3.81 3.18
C SER A 147 10.87 -3.80 4.30
N ALA A 148 11.50 -2.65 4.56
CA ALA A 148 12.39 -2.54 5.71
C ALA A 148 11.54 -2.56 6.97
N GLU A 149 11.70 -3.60 7.79
CA GLU A 149 10.87 -3.80 8.99
C GLU A 149 11.57 -3.38 10.28
N ASN A 150 12.82 -2.90 10.20
CA ASN A 150 13.62 -2.40 11.32
C ASN A 150 14.82 -1.56 10.82
N SER A 151 15.50 -0.87 11.73
CA SER A 151 16.67 -0.03 11.45
C SER A 151 17.93 -0.79 11.05
N ARG A 152 18.05 -2.09 11.36
CA ARG A 152 19.18 -2.92 10.89
C ARG A 152 19.08 -3.18 9.38
N ILE A 153 17.90 -3.50 8.87
CA ILE A 153 17.67 -3.67 7.43
C ILE A 153 17.99 -2.37 6.68
N ILE A 154 17.58 -1.23 7.23
CA ILE A 154 17.92 0.10 6.68
C ILE A 154 19.42 0.28 6.52
N LYS A 155 20.22 -0.24 7.47
CA LYS A 155 21.68 -0.08 7.54
C LYS A 155 22.44 -1.28 6.98
N ASP A 156 21.78 -2.19 6.26
CA ASP A 156 22.42 -3.41 5.80
C ASP A 156 23.54 -3.11 4.78
N GLU A 157 24.79 -3.33 5.20
CA GLU A 157 25.97 -3.01 4.42
C GLU A 157 26.13 -3.87 3.17
N HIS A 158 25.54 -5.08 3.13
CA HIS A 158 25.56 -5.91 1.92
C HIS A 158 24.71 -5.28 0.81
N PHE A 159 23.51 -4.81 1.16
CA PHE A 159 22.66 -4.09 0.21
C PHE A 159 23.32 -2.80 -0.26
N HIS A 160 23.82 -1.98 0.67
CA HIS A 160 24.43 -0.69 0.33
C HIS A 160 25.68 -0.82 -0.54
N ALA A 161 26.59 -1.74 -0.20
CA ALA A 161 27.79 -2.00 -1.00
C ALA A 161 27.45 -2.56 -2.40
N ALA A 162 26.36 -3.32 -2.53
CA ALA A 162 25.87 -3.79 -3.82
C ALA A 162 25.29 -2.64 -4.65
N MET A 163 24.46 -1.79 -4.04
CA MET A 163 23.85 -0.66 -4.75
C MET A 163 24.88 0.39 -5.16
N GLU A 164 25.91 0.63 -4.36
CA GLU A 164 27.03 1.49 -4.74
C GLU A 164 27.73 0.98 -6.00
N MET A 165 28.06 -0.31 -6.04
CA MET A 165 28.69 -0.93 -7.22
C MET A 165 27.76 -0.88 -8.44
N MET A 166 26.48 -1.18 -8.28
CA MET A 166 25.51 -1.15 -9.38
C MET A 166 25.23 0.28 -9.89
N LYS A 167 25.38 1.30 -9.04
CA LYS A 167 25.38 2.72 -9.44
C LYS A 167 26.62 3.08 -10.24
N GLN A 168 27.81 2.64 -9.83
CA GLN A 168 29.05 2.82 -10.57
C GLN A 168 29.01 2.14 -11.96
N GLU A 169 28.41 0.95 -12.06
CA GLU A 169 28.15 0.26 -13.33
C GLU A 169 27.05 0.92 -14.19
N GLY A 170 26.34 1.92 -13.66
CA GLY A 170 25.25 2.61 -14.35
C GLY A 170 23.94 1.82 -14.46
N ARG A 171 23.86 0.65 -13.80
CA ARG A 171 22.72 -0.29 -13.81
C ARG A 171 21.61 0.06 -12.82
N VAL A 172 21.93 0.84 -11.79
CA VAL A 172 20.97 1.43 -10.86
C VAL A 172 21.21 2.94 -10.85
N LYS A 173 20.18 3.78 -10.93
CA LYS A 173 20.36 5.25 -10.85
C LYS A 173 20.22 5.77 -9.41
N HIS A 174 19.23 5.25 -8.70
CA HIS A 174 18.84 5.69 -7.36
C HIS A 174 18.66 4.50 -6.42
N VAL A 175 18.84 4.73 -5.12
CA VAL A 175 18.57 3.74 -4.07
C VAL A 175 17.32 4.16 -3.32
N GLY A 176 16.46 3.21 -2.96
CA GLY A 176 15.28 3.53 -2.19
C GLY A 176 14.90 2.50 -1.13
N VAL A 177 13.84 2.80 -0.40
CA VAL A 177 13.28 1.89 0.60
C VAL A 177 11.78 2.06 0.69
N SER A 178 11.08 0.95 0.84
CA SER A 178 9.67 0.89 1.18
C SER A 178 9.51 0.33 2.60
N CYS A 179 8.53 0.83 3.35
CA CYS A 179 8.21 0.34 4.68
C CYS A 179 6.69 0.31 4.92
N HIS A 180 6.23 -0.80 5.50
CA HIS A 180 4.82 -0.97 5.89
C HIS A 180 4.59 -0.83 7.40
N GLY A 181 5.65 -0.54 8.18
CA GLY A 181 5.75 -0.78 9.62
C GLY A 181 6.58 -2.02 9.91
N ASN A 182 6.86 -2.29 11.18
CA ASN A 182 7.63 -3.45 11.57
C ASN A 182 6.92 -4.79 11.32
N ASN A 183 7.69 -5.85 11.53
CA ASN A 183 7.18 -7.20 11.71
C ASN A 183 7.43 -7.63 13.12
N TRP A 184 6.34 -7.73 13.88
CA TRP A 184 6.40 -8.03 15.29
C TRP A 184 7.09 -9.35 15.62
N LEU A 185 7.04 -10.36 14.73
CA LEU A 185 7.66 -11.66 14.99
C LEU A 185 9.19 -11.61 15.09
N ILE A 186 9.81 -10.62 14.44
CA ILE A 186 11.27 -10.53 14.30
C ILE A 186 11.79 -9.24 14.97
N ASN A 187 11.04 -8.13 14.87
CA ASN A 187 11.48 -6.80 15.31
C ASN A 187 10.32 -5.98 15.91
N PRO A 188 9.82 -6.33 17.10
CA PRO A 188 8.62 -5.71 17.67
C PRO A 188 8.80 -4.26 18.11
N GLU A 189 10.05 -3.80 18.32
CA GLU A 189 10.30 -2.58 19.08
C GLU A 189 10.25 -1.27 18.27
N GLU A 190 10.35 -1.34 16.94
CA GLU A 190 10.43 -0.15 16.10
C GLU A 190 9.10 0.20 15.44
N SER A 191 8.75 1.48 15.42
CA SER A 191 7.61 2.00 14.65
C SER A 191 8.00 2.33 13.22
N LEU A 192 7.00 2.51 12.34
CA LEU A 192 7.20 3.05 10.99
C LEU A 192 7.94 4.39 11.03
N GLU A 193 7.58 5.29 11.97
CA GLU A 193 8.26 6.56 12.16
C GLU A 193 9.75 6.34 12.45
N LYS A 194 10.08 5.46 13.41
CA LYS A 194 11.48 5.18 13.74
C LYS A 194 12.28 4.63 12.56
N ILE A 195 11.74 3.63 11.86
CA ILE A 195 12.41 2.97 10.73
C ILE A 195 12.66 3.97 9.59
N MET A 196 11.66 4.76 9.25
CA MET A 196 11.76 5.71 8.15
C MET A 196 12.63 6.91 8.49
N MET A 197 12.61 7.40 9.73
CA MET A 197 13.55 8.43 10.17
C MET A 197 15.00 7.91 10.13
N THR A 198 15.24 6.66 10.51
CA THR A 198 16.56 6.03 10.32
C THR A 198 16.97 6.05 8.84
N ALA A 199 16.05 5.77 7.90
CA ALA A 199 16.35 5.81 6.48
C ALA A 199 16.69 7.23 5.97
N VAL A 200 15.97 8.24 6.46
CA VAL A 200 16.25 9.64 6.13
C VAL A 200 17.60 10.10 6.68
N GLU A 201 17.91 9.73 7.92
CA GLU A 201 19.17 10.08 8.61
C GLU A 201 20.39 9.36 8.04
N ASP A 202 20.22 8.13 7.54
CA ASP A 202 21.29 7.31 6.96
C ASP A 202 21.93 7.98 5.72
N GLY A 203 21.14 8.74 4.96
CA GLY A 203 21.63 9.58 3.85
C GLY A 203 21.95 8.85 2.55
N ARG A 204 21.86 7.51 2.51
CA ARG A 204 22.11 6.70 1.29
C ARG A 204 20.88 6.50 0.41
N PHE A 205 19.68 6.88 0.88
CA PHE A 205 18.44 6.72 0.13
C PHE A 205 18.05 8.00 -0.63
N ASP A 206 17.62 7.81 -1.87
CA ASP A 206 17.17 8.86 -2.79
C ASP A 206 15.63 8.93 -2.88
N VAL A 207 14.95 7.78 -2.68
CA VAL A 207 13.48 7.66 -2.76
C VAL A 207 12.95 6.77 -1.63
N VAL A 208 11.88 7.20 -0.96
CA VAL A 208 11.19 6.42 0.06
C VAL A 208 9.73 6.16 -0.30
N MET A 209 9.21 5.01 0.12
CA MET A 209 7.80 4.64 -0.01
C MET A 209 7.17 4.35 1.35
N LEU A 210 6.06 5.03 1.64
CA LEU A 210 5.40 4.98 2.94
C LEU A 210 3.88 5.16 2.84
N GLY A 211 3.19 4.76 3.91
CA GLY A 211 1.76 5.01 4.06
C GLY A 211 1.46 6.46 4.46
N TYR A 212 0.65 7.17 3.68
CA TYR A 212 0.18 8.52 4.03
C TYR A 212 -1.26 8.75 3.58
N ASN A 213 -2.10 9.18 4.52
CA ASN A 213 -3.49 9.58 4.32
C ASN A 213 -3.95 10.44 5.52
N PHE A 214 -5.19 10.94 5.45
CA PHE A 214 -5.73 11.85 6.47
C PHE A 214 -5.88 11.25 7.87
N MET A 215 -5.83 9.92 8.04
CA MET A 215 -5.93 9.26 9.34
C MET A 215 -4.58 9.10 10.06
N ASN A 216 -3.48 9.10 9.32
CA ASN A 216 -2.12 8.94 9.85
C ASN A 216 -1.19 10.12 9.52
N ALA A 217 -1.78 11.27 9.16
CA ALA A 217 -1.07 12.43 8.67
C ALA A 217 -0.01 12.94 9.65
N ASP A 218 -0.34 12.97 10.93
CA ASP A 218 0.55 13.41 12.01
C ASP A 218 1.85 12.60 12.13
N MET A 219 1.78 11.28 11.92
CA MET A 219 2.96 10.40 11.91
C MET A 219 3.73 10.52 10.59
N ALA A 220 3.01 10.49 9.46
CA ALA A 220 3.62 10.46 8.14
C ALA A 220 4.23 11.80 7.73
N GLU A 221 3.62 12.94 8.11
CA GLU A 221 4.09 14.27 7.71
C GLU A 221 5.44 14.62 8.33
N LYS A 222 5.75 14.17 9.54
CA LYS A 222 7.11 14.28 10.12
C LYS A 222 8.16 13.64 9.21
N ILE A 223 7.86 12.46 8.68
CA ILE A 223 8.76 11.73 7.76
C ILE A 223 8.85 12.49 6.43
N LEU A 224 7.72 12.98 5.91
CA LEU A 224 7.69 13.76 4.66
C LEU A 224 8.47 15.08 4.78
N ASP A 225 8.39 15.76 5.92
CA ASP A 225 9.17 16.97 6.21
C ASP A 225 10.67 16.67 6.22
N ALA A 226 11.09 15.64 6.96
CA ALA A 226 12.48 15.22 6.99
C ALA A 226 12.99 14.79 5.60
N CYS A 227 12.17 14.13 4.80
CA CYS A 227 12.48 13.80 3.41
C CYS A 227 12.67 15.07 2.56
N ALA A 228 11.77 16.04 2.69
CA ALA A 228 11.82 17.29 1.93
C ALA A 228 13.10 18.08 2.25
N GLU A 229 13.49 18.18 3.53
CA GLU A 229 14.73 18.82 3.97
C GLU A 229 16.00 18.17 3.37
N LYS A 230 15.96 16.85 3.13
CA LYS A 230 17.08 16.08 2.54
C LYS A 230 16.98 15.89 1.03
N GLY A 231 15.94 16.42 0.39
CA GLY A 231 15.68 16.24 -1.04
C GLY A 231 15.40 14.78 -1.43
N ILE A 232 14.75 14.00 -0.56
CA ILE A 232 14.38 12.60 -0.80
C ILE A 232 13.01 12.55 -1.48
N GLY A 233 12.91 11.81 -2.58
CA GLY A 233 11.65 11.57 -3.29
C GLY A 233 10.71 10.67 -2.49
N THR A 234 9.40 10.82 -2.65
CA THR A 234 8.40 10.09 -1.86
C THR A 234 7.31 9.49 -2.73
N SER A 235 7.00 8.22 -2.49
CA SER A 235 5.91 7.48 -3.15
C SER A 235 4.92 6.99 -2.11
N ILE A 236 3.65 7.33 -2.27
CA ILE A 236 2.63 7.10 -1.26
C ILE A 236 1.86 5.82 -1.55
N ILE A 237 1.82 4.92 -0.57
CA ILE A 237 0.90 3.77 -0.54
C ILE A 237 -0.19 4.00 0.50
N LYS A 238 -1.23 3.16 0.51
CA LYS A 238 -2.30 3.21 1.53
C LYS A 238 -2.95 4.60 1.63
N SER A 239 -3.09 5.28 0.50
CA SER A 239 -3.61 6.65 0.38
C SER A 239 -5.09 6.78 0.71
N ASN A 240 -5.84 5.68 0.67
CA ASN A 240 -7.27 5.66 0.93
C ASN A 240 -7.64 4.64 2.04
N PRO A 241 -7.90 5.12 3.28
CA PRO A 241 -8.24 4.27 4.43
C PRO A 241 -9.76 3.99 4.57
N VAL A 242 -10.59 4.43 3.63
CA VAL A 242 -12.05 4.61 3.81
C VAL A 242 -12.87 3.33 3.62
N LYS A 243 -12.34 2.29 2.96
CA LYS A 243 -13.13 1.11 2.49
C LYS A 243 -13.72 0.21 3.60
N LEU A 244 -13.58 0.57 4.86
CA LEU A 244 -13.97 -0.29 5.98
C LEU A 244 -15.49 -0.42 6.18
N TYR A 245 -16.26 0.64 5.90
CA TYR A 245 -17.71 0.65 6.13
C TYR A 245 -18.50 0.04 4.96
N LEU A 246 -18.19 0.43 3.71
CA LEU A 246 -18.83 -0.13 2.51
C LEU A 246 -18.79 -1.64 2.43
N ILE A 247 -17.66 -2.23 2.76
CA ILE A 247 -17.43 -3.66 2.56
C ILE A 247 -18.27 -4.47 3.55
N LEU A 248 -18.59 -3.91 4.71
CA LEU A 248 -19.54 -4.51 5.65
C LEU A 248 -20.99 -4.36 5.17
N ASP A 249 -21.38 -3.19 4.62
CA ASP A 249 -22.74 -2.96 4.10
C ASP A 249 -23.02 -3.76 2.81
N GLU A 250 -22.10 -3.75 1.85
CA GLU A 250 -22.18 -4.54 0.62
C GLU A 250 -22.17 -6.04 0.89
N ARG A 251 -21.38 -6.51 1.86
CA ARG A 251 -21.35 -7.93 2.22
C ARG A 251 -22.69 -8.39 2.81
N ILE A 252 -23.33 -7.56 3.63
CA ILE A 252 -24.66 -7.86 4.17
C ILE A 252 -25.72 -7.80 3.06
N LYS A 253 -25.66 -6.82 2.16
CA LYS A 253 -26.54 -6.75 0.98
C LYS A 253 -26.40 -8.00 0.10
N ARG A 254 -25.18 -8.36 -0.29
CA ARG A 254 -24.90 -9.57 -1.09
C ARG A 254 -25.33 -10.86 -0.39
N GLN A 255 -25.17 -10.96 0.93
CA GLN A 255 -25.62 -12.14 1.68
C GLN A 255 -27.15 -12.25 1.68
N LYS A 256 -27.86 -11.14 1.86
CA LYS A 256 -29.33 -11.07 1.77
C LYS A 256 -29.81 -11.39 0.36
N GLU A 257 -29.17 -10.83 -0.67
CA GLU A 257 -29.46 -11.11 -2.08
C GLU A 257 -29.18 -12.57 -2.46
N ALA A 258 -28.17 -13.19 -1.85
CA ALA A 258 -27.84 -14.61 -2.01
C ALA A 258 -28.68 -15.56 -1.12
N GLY A 259 -29.67 -15.05 -0.38
CA GLY A 259 -30.55 -15.87 0.47
C GLY A 259 -29.89 -16.45 1.72
N THR A 260 -28.77 -15.87 2.17
CA THR A 260 -28.03 -16.28 3.37
C THR A 260 -28.16 -15.23 4.47
N GLU A 261 -28.52 -15.66 5.68
CA GLU A 261 -28.56 -14.77 6.85
C GLU A 261 -27.12 -14.52 7.36
N PRO A 262 -26.73 -13.25 7.63
CA PRO A 262 -25.46 -12.97 8.29
C PRO A 262 -25.47 -13.59 9.69
N GLY A 263 -24.37 -14.24 10.10
CA GLY A 263 -24.30 -14.86 11.43
C GLY A 263 -24.55 -13.85 12.57
N GLU A 264 -25.06 -14.34 13.70
CA GLU A 264 -25.48 -13.54 14.87
C GLU A 264 -24.42 -12.54 15.35
N SER A 265 -23.15 -12.94 15.26
CA SER A 265 -22.00 -12.11 15.62
C SER A 265 -21.73 -10.96 14.63
N THR A 266 -22.08 -11.13 13.35
CA THR A 266 -22.04 -10.12 12.28
C THR A 266 -23.23 -9.16 12.40
N LEU A 267 -24.41 -9.66 12.74
CA LEU A 267 -25.61 -8.86 13.02
C LEU A 267 -25.42 -7.99 14.27
N GLY A 268 -24.92 -8.53 15.37
CA GLY A 268 -24.67 -7.75 16.60
C GLY A 268 -23.57 -6.68 16.42
N PHE A 269 -22.58 -6.93 15.56
CA PHE A 269 -21.62 -5.91 15.15
C PHE A 269 -22.31 -4.86 14.26
N TRP A 270 -23.06 -5.30 13.24
CA TRP A 270 -23.81 -4.41 12.35
C TRP A 270 -24.79 -3.51 13.10
N GLU A 271 -25.58 -4.00 14.05
CA GLU A 271 -26.55 -3.18 14.82
C GLU A 271 -25.86 -2.11 15.66
N LYS A 272 -24.76 -2.47 16.35
CA LYS A 272 -23.95 -1.52 17.14
C LYS A 272 -23.35 -0.42 16.27
N TYR A 273 -22.82 -0.78 15.10
CA TYR A 273 -22.23 0.18 14.15
C TYR A 273 -23.26 0.92 13.31
N LYS A 274 -24.43 0.33 13.05
CA LYS A 274 -25.57 0.95 12.37
C LYS A 274 -26.09 2.10 13.21
N GLY A 275 -26.26 1.94 14.53
CA GLY A 275 -26.68 3.05 15.40
C GLY A 275 -25.73 4.25 15.41
N MET A 276 -24.42 4.02 15.21
CA MET A 276 -23.42 5.08 15.07
C MET A 276 -23.38 5.67 13.65
N THR A 277 -23.59 4.82 12.63
CA THR A 277 -23.56 5.24 11.22
C THR A 277 -24.85 5.90 10.79
N GLU A 278 -26.01 5.55 11.34
CA GLU A 278 -27.27 6.26 11.08
C GLU A 278 -27.14 7.72 11.53
N LYS A 279 -26.48 7.98 12.67
CA LYS A 279 -26.17 9.35 13.13
C LYS A 279 -25.18 10.06 12.19
N ALA A 280 -24.16 9.35 11.72
CA ALA A 280 -23.20 9.87 10.74
C ALA A 280 -23.86 10.16 9.39
N ARG A 281 -24.74 9.27 8.93
CA ARG A 281 -25.48 9.34 7.67
C ARG A 281 -26.55 10.42 7.71
N ILE A 282 -27.21 10.63 8.85
CA ILE A 282 -28.07 11.80 9.07
C ILE A 282 -27.26 13.10 8.97
N ILE A 283 -26.00 13.13 9.43
CA ILE A 283 -25.12 14.29 9.27
C ILE A 283 -24.69 14.44 7.79
N PHE A 284 -24.25 13.37 7.12
CA PHE A 284 -23.85 13.37 5.72
C PHE A 284 -25.01 13.76 4.79
N GLU A 285 -26.21 13.20 4.98
CA GLU A 285 -27.45 13.55 4.26
C GLU A 285 -27.90 14.98 4.57
N LYS A 286 -27.87 15.42 5.84
CA LYS A 286 -28.28 16.79 6.26
C LYS A 286 -27.43 17.89 5.62
N TYR A 287 -26.16 17.61 5.30
CA TYR A 287 -25.27 18.58 4.64
C TYR A 287 -25.08 18.30 3.13
N GLY A 288 -25.71 17.26 2.57
CA GLY A 288 -25.54 16.87 1.17
C GLY A 288 -24.12 16.37 0.84
N LEU A 289 -23.42 15.80 1.82
CA LEU A 289 -22.00 15.46 1.80
C LEU A 289 -21.79 13.94 1.79
N ALA A 290 -21.77 13.35 0.59
CA ALA A 290 -20.96 12.20 0.22
C ALA A 290 -21.63 10.81 0.09
N THR A 291 -21.38 10.22 -1.07
CA THR A 291 -21.21 8.78 -1.25
C THR A 291 -19.79 8.38 -0.81
N ASP A 292 -19.55 7.10 -0.57
CA ASP A 292 -18.20 6.60 -0.25
C ASP A 292 -17.18 6.84 -1.37
N GLU A 293 -17.64 7.01 -2.60
CA GLU A 293 -16.85 7.48 -3.73
C GLU A 293 -16.35 8.92 -3.52
N ASP A 294 -17.20 9.83 -3.02
CA ASP A 294 -16.80 11.20 -2.72
C ASP A 294 -15.75 11.24 -1.60
N LEU A 295 -15.90 10.39 -0.59
CA LEU A 295 -14.94 10.28 0.51
C LEU A 295 -13.60 9.68 0.05
N ALA A 296 -13.64 8.69 -0.86
CA ALA A 296 -12.45 8.15 -1.51
C ALA A 296 -11.71 9.22 -2.34
N LYS A 297 -12.46 10.02 -3.12
CA LYS A 297 -11.91 11.15 -3.90
C LYS A 297 -11.30 12.22 -2.99
N ALA A 298 -11.98 12.57 -1.89
CA ALA A 298 -11.46 13.51 -0.90
C ALA A 298 -10.16 13.00 -0.25
N ALA A 299 -10.09 11.71 0.12
CA ALA A 299 -8.88 11.10 0.67
C ALA A 299 -7.71 11.12 -0.33
N THR A 300 -7.96 10.89 -1.61
CA THR A 300 -6.93 11.02 -2.66
C THR A 300 -6.47 12.48 -2.80
N ARG A 301 -7.41 13.45 -2.86
CA ARG A 301 -7.07 14.88 -2.92
C ARG A 301 -6.29 15.35 -1.70
N PHE A 302 -6.53 14.77 -0.52
CA PHE A 302 -5.74 15.03 0.68
C PHE A 302 -4.25 14.76 0.42
N VAL A 303 -3.93 13.58 -0.13
CA VAL A 303 -2.55 13.24 -0.45
C VAL A 303 -1.99 14.14 -1.55
N LEU A 304 -2.76 14.38 -2.63
CA LEU A 304 -2.34 15.25 -3.73
C LEU A 304 -2.14 16.71 -3.31
N SER A 305 -2.73 17.15 -2.19
CA SER A 305 -2.57 18.51 -1.66
C SER A 305 -1.23 18.74 -0.98
N ASN A 306 -0.56 17.67 -0.54
CA ASN A 306 0.76 17.78 0.06
C ASN A 306 1.84 17.70 -1.03
N PRO A 307 2.59 18.78 -1.33
CA PRO A 307 3.62 18.76 -2.37
C PRO A 307 4.79 17.84 -2.02
N LYS A 308 4.97 17.49 -0.74
CA LYS A 308 5.99 16.55 -0.26
C LYS A 308 5.62 15.09 -0.54
N ALA A 309 4.39 14.80 -0.97
CA ALA A 309 3.96 13.51 -1.50
C ALA A 309 4.09 13.55 -3.03
N HIS A 310 5.20 13.08 -3.59
CA HIS A 310 5.50 13.32 -5.01
C HIS A 310 4.61 12.50 -5.95
N THR A 311 4.25 11.27 -5.57
CA THR A 311 3.31 10.44 -6.32
C THR A 311 2.49 9.51 -5.43
N ILE A 312 1.27 9.18 -5.86
CA ILE A 312 0.44 8.11 -5.29
C ILE A 312 0.67 6.82 -6.06
N CYS A 313 1.26 5.81 -5.42
CA CYS A 313 1.42 4.46 -5.97
C CYS A 313 0.09 3.71 -5.90
N TRP A 314 -0.66 3.73 -7.01
CA TRP A 314 -1.99 3.14 -7.10
C TRP A 314 -1.99 1.81 -7.85
N GLY A 315 -2.72 0.83 -7.31
CA GLY A 315 -2.98 -0.43 -8.00
C GLY A 315 -4.24 -0.33 -8.84
N PHE A 316 -4.08 -0.28 -10.17
CA PHE A 316 -5.19 -0.26 -11.12
C PHE A 316 -5.66 -1.69 -11.38
N ALA A 317 -6.98 -1.94 -11.38
CA ALA A 317 -7.54 -3.25 -11.75
C ALA A 317 -8.35 -3.19 -13.06
N SER A 318 -8.86 -2.02 -13.42
CA SER A 318 -9.77 -1.81 -14.55
C SER A 318 -9.57 -0.44 -15.22
N LEU A 319 -10.25 -0.21 -16.34
CA LEU A 319 -10.27 1.10 -17.00
C LEU A 319 -11.06 2.14 -16.22
N ASP A 320 -12.08 1.72 -15.47
CA ASP A 320 -12.84 2.62 -14.61
C ASP A 320 -11.94 3.13 -13.48
N ASP A 321 -11.11 2.26 -12.88
CA ASP A 321 -10.08 2.72 -11.92
C ASP A 321 -9.13 3.75 -12.53
N ILE A 322 -8.74 3.58 -13.80
CA ILE A 322 -7.88 4.54 -14.51
C ILE A 322 -8.62 5.87 -14.66
N ARG A 323 -9.86 5.84 -15.16
CA ARG A 323 -10.68 7.04 -15.34
C ARG A 323 -10.84 7.79 -14.02
N ASP A 324 -11.22 7.08 -12.96
CA ASP A 324 -11.52 7.66 -11.66
C ASP A 324 -10.28 8.28 -11.04
N MET A 325 -9.16 7.55 -11.01
CA MET A 325 -7.94 8.07 -10.41
C MET A 325 -7.31 9.19 -11.24
N LEU A 326 -7.19 9.04 -12.56
CA LEU A 326 -6.57 10.08 -13.39
C LEU A 326 -7.43 11.35 -13.47
N SER A 327 -8.75 11.26 -13.26
CA SER A 327 -9.59 12.46 -13.13
C SER A 327 -9.15 13.37 -11.99
N LEU A 328 -8.52 12.80 -10.94
CA LEU A 328 -8.07 13.51 -9.75
C LEU A 328 -6.67 14.12 -9.89
N SER A 329 -5.90 13.75 -10.91
CA SER A 329 -4.56 14.31 -11.12
C SER A 329 -4.60 15.85 -11.18
N GLY A 330 -3.66 16.49 -10.50
CA GLY A 330 -3.58 17.95 -10.35
C GLY A 330 -4.64 18.59 -9.45
N GLN A 331 -5.59 17.83 -8.91
CA GLN A 331 -6.58 18.38 -7.98
C GLN A 331 -6.03 18.51 -6.56
N LYS A 332 -6.62 19.44 -5.81
CA LYS A 332 -6.32 19.70 -4.39
C LYS A 332 -7.61 19.64 -3.59
N LEU A 333 -7.49 19.53 -2.28
CA LEU A 333 -8.62 19.59 -1.36
C LEU A 333 -9.37 20.91 -1.53
N ASN A 334 -10.70 20.82 -1.53
CA ASN A 334 -11.57 21.97 -1.35
C ASN A 334 -12.18 21.97 0.07
N GLU A 335 -12.89 23.04 0.42
CA GLU A 335 -13.51 23.18 1.75
C GLU A 335 -14.49 22.05 2.11
N LYS A 336 -15.23 21.51 1.11
CA LYS A 336 -16.14 20.37 1.32
C LYS A 336 -15.36 19.11 1.64
N ASP A 337 -14.26 18.85 0.94
CA ASP A 337 -13.39 17.70 1.24
C ASP A 337 -12.84 17.80 2.67
N VAL A 338 -12.39 18.98 3.10
CA VAL A 338 -11.86 19.19 4.46
C VAL A 338 -12.93 18.92 5.52
N ALA A 339 -14.13 19.45 5.34
CA ALA A 339 -15.26 19.20 6.26
C ALA A 339 -15.64 17.72 6.29
N LEU A 340 -15.69 17.07 5.12
CA LEU A 340 -16.01 15.65 4.98
C LEU A 340 -15.00 14.76 5.70
N LEU A 341 -13.70 14.96 5.45
CA LEU A 341 -12.64 14.17 6.08
C LEU A 341 -12.56 14.40 7.59
N ARG A 342 -12.76 15.65 8.07
CA ARG A 342 -12.82 15.95 9.50
C ARG A 342 -13.99 15.23 10.17
N ASN A 343 -15.19 15.34 9.61
CA ASN A 343 -16.37 14.66 10.16
C ASN A 343 -16.18 13.14 10.18
N TYR A 344 -15.61 12.57 9.12
CA TYR A 344 -15.28 11.14 9.10
C TYR A 344 -14.28 10.77 10.19
N HIS A 345 -13.22 11.56 10.35
CA HIS A 345 -12.22 11.34 11.40
C HIS A 345 -12.84 11.42 12.80
N ASP A 346 -13.69 12.41 13.08
CA ASP A 346 -14.31 12.59 14.39
C ASP A 346 -15.27 11.45 14.75
N ILE A 347 -15.97 10.91 13.74
CA ILE A 347 -16.93 9.82 13.92
C ILE A 347 -16.23 8.45 13.98
N TYR A 348 -15.31 8.18 13.05
CA TYR A 348 -14.75 6.85 12.83
C TYR A 348 -13.28 6.72 13.24
N GLY A 349 -12.64 7.79 13.73
CA GLY A 349 -11.22 7.79 14.06
C GLY A 349 -10.82 6.81 15.15
N HIS A 350 -11.71 6.55 16.10
CA HIS A 350 -11.52 5.53 17.13
C HIS A 350 -11.59 4.08 16.57
N LEU A 351 -12.02 3.88 15.32
CA LEU A 351 -12.02 2.58 14.62
C LEU A 351 -10.88 2.43 13.62
N ASN A 352 -10.00 3.43 13.54
CA ASN A 352 -8.91 3.45 12.58
C ASN A 352 -7.57 3.39 13.32
N CYS A 353 -6.95 2.21 13.31
CA CYS A 353 -5.58 2.07 13.80
C CYS A 353 -4.58 2.53 12.74
N ARG A 354 -3.55 3.27 13.17
CA ARG A 354 -2.51 3.80 12.30
C ARG A 354 -1.50 2.68 12.05
N ILE A 355 -1.50 2.13 10.83
CA ILE A 355 -0.62 1.03 10.45
C ILE A 355 0.85 1.45 10.67
N GLY A 356 1.56 0.70 11.52
CA GLY A 356 2.96 0.95 11.86
C GLY A 356 3.23 1.87 13.05
N CYS A 357 2.20 2.31 13.80
CA CYS A 357 2.37 3.12 15.01
C CYS A 357 2.96 2.33 16.19
N ASN A 358 2.32 1.21 16.53
CA ASN A 358 2.72 0.24 17.57
C ASN A 358 2.88 0.78 19.01
N ALA A 359 2.56 2.06 19.27
CA ALA A 359 2.73 2.70 20.58
C ALA A 359 2.05 1.95 21.74
N CYS A 360 0.96 1.23 21.47
CA CYS A 360 0.21 0.51 22.49
C CYS A 360 0.76 -0.89 22.79
N GLU A 361 1.65 -1.44 21.97
CA GLU A 361 2.11 -2.83 22.07
C GLU A 361 2.92 -3.07 23.36
N ASN A 362 3.72 -2.09 23.78
CA ASN A 362 4.51 -2.16 25.03
C ASN A 362 3.64 -2.22 26.30
N ALA A 363 2.41 -1.69 26.25
CA ALA A 363 1.48 -1.75 27.37
C ALA A 363 0.67 -3.06 27.40
N CYS A 364 0.74 -3.88 26.36
CA CYS A 364 -0.02 -5.12 26.29
C CYS A 364 0.64 -6.20 27.17
N PRO A 365 -0.01 -6.69 28.24
CA PRO A 365 0.57 -7.74 29.08
C PRO A 365 0.68 -9.10 28.37
N HIS A 366 -0.01 -9.25 27.23
CA HIS A 366 0.04 -10.42 26.37
C HIS A 366 0.96 -10.24 25.16
N HIS A 367 1.61 -9.07 25.05
CA HIS A 367 2.49 -8.69 23.94
C HIS A 367 1.85 -8.91 22.55
N LEU A 368 0.56 -8.58 22.39
CA LEU A 368 -0.09 -8.77 21.10
C LEU A 368 0.49 -7.87 20.01
N PRO A 369 0.67 -8.39 18.77
CA PRO A 369 1.17 -7.64 17.63
C PRO A 369 0.10 -6.72 17.01
N VAL A 370 -0.40 -5.75 17.76
CA VAL A 370 -1.55 -4.91 17.38
C VAL A 370 -1.38 -4.27 16.00
N GLY A 371 -0.25 -3.61 15.74
CA GLY A 371 0.01 -2.95 14.46
C GLY A 371 0.11 -3.92 13.29
N THR A 372 0.72 -5.08 13.51
CA THR A 372 0.82 -6.14 12.49
C THR A 372 -0.55 -6.75 12.18
N ILE A 373 -1.38 -7.02 13.20
CA ILE A 373 -2.75 -7.53 13.00
C ILE A 373 -3.59 -6.49 12.24
N MET A 374 -3.47 -5.20 12.58
CA MET A 374 -4.16 -4.12 11.88
C MET A 374 -3.69 -3.97 10.42
N ARG A 375 -2.40 -4.22 10.14
CA ARG A 375 -1.87 -4.31 8.77
C ARG A 375 -2.53 -5.45 7.97
N TYR A 376 -2.67 -6.64 8.54
CA TYR A 376 -3.32 -7.76 7.87
C TYR A 376 -4.82 -7.56 7.70
N ARG A 377 -5.47 -6.96 8.70
CA ARG A 377 -6.86 -6.53 8.61
C ARG A 377 -7.07 -5.54 7.46
N TYR A 378 -6.15 -4.59 7.26
CA TYR A 378 -6.18 -3.69 6.09
C TYR A 378 -6.05 -4.46 4.76
N TYR A 379 -5.19 -5.49 4.68
CA TYR A 379 -5.11 -6.33 3.49
C TYR A 379 -6.42 -7.09 3.24
N PHE A 380 -7.04 -7.62 4.29
CA PHE A 380 -8.31 -8.32 4.21
C PHE A 380 -9.45 -7.41 3.77
N GLU A 381 -9.69 -6.35 4.55
CA GLU A 381 -10.88 -5.50 4.39
C GLU A 381 -10.66 -4.49 3.27
N VAL A 382 -9.60 -3.70 3.28
CA VAL A 382 -9.44 -2.58 2.32
C VAL A 382 -8.92 -3.03 0.96
N LYS A 383 -7.97 -3.98 0.93
CA LYS A 383 -7.38 -4.46 -0.33
C LYS A 383 -8.12 -5.65 -0.94
N GLY A 384 -9.05 -6.27 -0.22
CA GLY A 384 -9.75 -7.48 -0.66
C GLY A 384 -8.84 -8.70 -0.80
N GLN A 385 -7.63 -8.65 -0.24
CA GLN A 385 -6.61 -9.71 -0.32
C GLN A 385 -6.85 -10.78 0.74
N VAL A 386 -8.06 -11.37 0.73
CA VAL A 386 -8.58 -12.26 1.77
C VAL A 386 -7.62 -13.42 2.06
N GLN A 387 -7.19 -14.14 1.03
CA GLN A 387 -6.33 -15.31 1.19
C GLN A 387 -4.96 -14.93 1.74
N HIS A 388 -4.33 -13.91 1.15
CA HIS A 388 -3.04 -13.40 1.60
C HIS A 388 -3.09 -12.93 3.06
N ALA A 389 -4.10 -12.16 3.44
CA ALA A 389 -4.26 -11.68 4.81
C ALA A 389 -4.41 -12.83 5.81
N ARG A 390 -5.18 -13.88 5.47
CA ARG A 390 -5.33 -15.09 6.30
C ARG A 390 -4.03 -15.87 6.44
N GLU A 391 -3.29 -16.04 5.36
CA GLU A 391 -1.98 -16.73 5.38
C GLU A 391 -0.97 -15.98 6.25
N GLN A 392 -0.92 -14.65 6.14
CA GLN A 392 -0.05 -13.81 6.98
C GLN A 392 -0.48 -13.87 8.44
N TYR A 393 -1.79 -13.80 8.71
CA TYR A 393 -2.34 -13.88 10.06
C TYR A 393 -2.05 -15.24 10.72
N ALA A 394 -2.18 -16.35 9.98
CA ALA A 394 -1.91 -17.70 10.47
C ALA A 394 -0.43 -17.96 10.81
N ARG A 395 0.49 -17.13 10.32
CA ARG A 395 1.93 -17.19 10.65
C ARG A 395 2.27 -16.52 11.97
N LEU A 396 1.35 -15.75 12.55
CA LEU A 396 1.55 -15.12 13.87
C LEU A 396 1.68 -16.20 14.94
N LYS A 397 2.69 -16.06 15.79
CA LYS A 397 2.96 -16.92 16.95
C LYS A 397 2.56 -16.19 18.23
N GLY A 398 2.20 -16.95 19.26
CA GLY A 398 1.80 -16.39 20.56
C GLY A 398 0.28 -16.39 20.77
N PRO A 399 -0.19 -15.76 21.86
CA PRO A 399 -1.62 -15.67 22.14
C PRO A 399 -2.32 -14.90 21.00
N GLY A 400 -3.49 -15.34 20.59
CA GLY A 400 -4.32 -14.58 19.67
C GLY A 400 -5.18 -13.53 20.40
N PRO A 401 -5.89 -12.67 19.66
CA PRO A 401 -6.80 -11.67 20.19
C PRO A 401 -7.89 -12.17 21.14
N GLU A 402 -8.14 -13.48 21.24
CA GLU A 402 -9.04 -14.07 22.24
C GLU A 402 -8.68 -13.65 23.68
N VAL A 403 -7.39 -13.43 23.97
CA VAL A 403 -6.94 -12.94 25.29
C VAL A 403 -7.42 -11.51 25.59
N CYS A 404 -7.93 -10.78 24.58
CA CYS A 404 -8.46 -9.43 24.77
C CYS A 404 -9.90 -9.42 25.31
N ALA A 405 -10.63 -10.55 25.30
CA ALA A 405 -12.03 -10.59 25.69
C ALA A 405 -12.27 -10.06 27.12
N ASP A 406 -11.42 -10.48 28.06
CA ASP A 406 -11.50 -10.10 29.48
C ASP A 406 -10.37 -9.13 29.91
N CYS A 407 -9.62 -8.59 28.95
CA CYS A 407 -8.51 -7.68 29.23
C CYS A 407 -8.99 -6.30 29.69
N ALA A 408 -8.29 -5.68 30.64
CA ALA A 408 -8.56 -4.32 31.14
C ALA A 408 -8.36 -3.19 30.11
N GLY A 409 -7.92 -3.52 28.88
CA GLY A 409 -7.80 -2.55 27.79
C GLY A 409 -6.55 -1.67 27.88
N TYR A 410 -5.44 -2.19 28.39
CA TYR A 410 -4.17 -1.44 28.52
C TYR A 410 -3.76 -0.72 27.22
N CYS A 411 -3.92 -1.38 26.07
CA CYS A 411 -3.61 -0.80 24.77
C CYS A 411 -4.50 0.41 24.41
N GLU A 412 -5.76 0.43 24.84
CA GLU A 412 -6.70 1.53 24.62
C GLU A 412 -6.39 2.69 25.57
N GLN A 413 -6.00 2.39 26.81
CA GLN A 413 -5.63 3.40 27.82
C GLN A 413 -4.40 4.23 27.43
N VAL A 414 -3.42 3.61 26.76
CA VAL A 414 -2.20 4.29 26.30
C VAL A 414 -2.27 4.76 24.85
N CYS A 415 -3.37 4.53 24.14
CA CYS A 415 -3.46 4.86 22.72
C CYS A 415 -3.53 6.38 22.54
N PRO A 416 -2.56 7.03 21.87
CA PRO A 416 -2.57 8.48 21.68
C PRO A 416 -3.72 8.95 20.77
N TYR A 417 -4.40 8.01 20.10
CA TYR A 417 -5.47 8.28 19.17
C TYR A 417 -6.86 7.79 19.63
N GLY A 418 -6.98 7.29 20.86
CA GLY A 418 -8.24 6.79 21.40
C GLY A 418 -8.86 5.64 20.60
N VAL A 419 -8.04 4.76 20.01
CA VAL A 419 -8.52 3.65 19.19
C VAL A 419 -9.12 2.55 20.07
N SER A 420 -10.29 2.04 19.68
CA SER A 420 -10.97 0.87 20.24
C SER A 420 -10.27 -0.43 19.85
N ALA A 421 -9.00 -0.56 20.21
CA ALA A 421 -8.10 -1.60 19.74
C ALA A 421 -8.64 -3.02 20.01
N ARG A 422 -9.25 -3.28 21.17
CA ARG A 422 -9.78 -4.62 21.50
C ARG A 422 -10.89 -5.04 20.54
N ALA A 423 -11.79 -4.12 20.20
CA ALA A 423 -12.89 -4.39 19.26
C ALA A 423 -12.36 -4.69 17.84
N LEU A 424 -11.34 -3.95 17.40
CA LEU A 424 -10.72 -4.17 16.09
C LEU A 424 -9.94 -5.49 16.04
N LEU A 425 -9.21 -5.83 17.10
CA LEU A 425 -8.47 -7.08 17.23
C LEU A 425 -9.41 -8.29 17.24
N ALA A 426 -10.52 -8.22 17.98
CA ALA A 426 -11.53 -9.28 17.99
C ALA A 426 -12.17 -9.47 16.61
N SER A 427 -12.48 -8.37 15.92
CA SER A 427 -13.00 -8.42 14.55
C SER A 427 -11.99 -9.03 13.57
N ALA A 428 -10.73 -8.62 13.64
CA ALA A 428 -9.63 -9.16 12.83
C ALA A 428 -9.50 -10.68 13.02
N HIS A 429 -9.51 -11.15 14.26
CA HIS A 429 -9.43 -12.57 14.59
C HIS A 429 -10.61 -13.33 13.99
N ARG A 430 -11.85 -12.87 14.20
CA ARG A 430 -13.04 -13.54 13.64
C ARG A 430 -13.01 -13.66 12.12
N GLN A 431 -12.46 -12.67 11.43
CA GLN A 431 -12.40 -12.65 9.96
C GLN A 431 -11.28 -13.54 9.40
N MET A 432 -10.12 -13.54 10.06
CA MET A 432 -8.87 -14.09 9.53
C MET A 432 -8.42 -15.40 10.18
N ALA A 433 -8.86 -15.72 11.39
CA ALA A 433 -8.58 -17.00 12.01
C ALA A 433 -9.28 -18.15 11.25
N PRO A 434 -8.66 -19.34 11.16
CA PRO A 434 -9.34 -20.51 10.64
C PRO A 434 -10.57 -20.83 11.52
N MET A 435 -11.68 -21.23 10.91
CA MET A 435 -12.84 -21.71 11.66
C MET A 435 -12.42 -22.95 12.43
N VAL A 436 -12.48 -22.90 13.76
CA VAL A 436 -12.31 -24.07 14.60
C VAL A 436 -13.54 -24.95 14.38
N SER A 437 -13.32 -26.14 13.80
CA SER A 437 -14.36 -27.14 13.53
C SER A 437 -14.95 -27.71 14.81
#